data_AF-A0A6S7JJ20-F1
#
_entry.id   AF-A0A6S7JJ20-F1
#
_cell.length_a   1.000
_cell.length_b   1.000
_cell.length_c   1.000
_cell.angle_alpha   90.00
_cell.angle_beta   90.00
_cell.angle_gamma   90.00
#
_symmetry.space_group_name_H-M   'P 1'
#
loop_
_entity.id
_entity.type
_entity.pdbx_description
1 polymer ?
#
loop_
_entity_poly.entity_id
_entity_poly.type
_entity_poly.pdbx_seq_one_letter_code
_entity_poly.pdbx_strand_id
1 'polypeptide(L)'
;MQDYNELSIRDLCTTRSGGYDVVFFNLDDKFYEMVSKITVIKYSQIFKKLWQKYGEKLKDEFVTMDVIFNKIWSRILDKLKSINEQFLDGEMQLKKVDKYLVMCKTDYDALEEEFMLISRYFIGTAHLGEVKKKLGVSIKKVKSYKQLFDAQQAALAILELQEVMGLEGDFSEVENIKEIIGGRFETQAINSVSDNLRRAGELLKDINPTRRRCLTAFTKCFDLVTWLRESVKDEQELKVFVDLAMISAGEDDRDIDRISCMHTSCLGFGSLIFGCRTDHGFNELMRLCQPVWQAVDANPGIEEKLGLTKRSLSWLKQIKESHGSVALTTMFQVKAINSSGIYYIADSEKAKESKHVDNGVKLCLENLVCLVVPKDEIKNREEKIYSLEEIKDVQSKLMLIAGKAENGKEEVDQFNQVCIAGVSTRYNGN
;
A
#
# COMPACT_ATOMS: atom_id res chain seq x y z
N MET A 1 52.69 8.53 8.37
CA MET A 1 52.61 9.92 8.88
C MET A 1 54.01 10.30 9.30
N GLN A 2 54.55 11.40 8.77
CA GLN A 2 55.79 11.97 9.28
C GLN A 2 55.50 12.60 10.65
N ASP A 3 56.39 12.41 11.62
CA ASP A 3 56.36 13.13 12.89
C ASP A 3 57.03 14.49 12.67
N TYR A 4 56.32 15.57 12.98
CA TYR A 4 56.73 16.95 12.70
C TYR A 4 57.16 17.70 13.97
N ASN A 5 57.30 17.00 15.09
CA ASN A 5 57.69 17.61 16.38
C ASN A 5 59.14 18.14 16.41
N GLU A 6 59.96 17.81 15.41
CA GLU A 6 61.38 18.21 15.34
C GLU A 6 61.66 19.40 14.40
N LEU A 7 60.66 19.92 13.67
CA LEU A 7 60.85 21.02 12.71
C LEU A 7 60.72 22.39 13.39
N SER A 8 61.68 23.29 13.15
CA SER A 8 61.60 24.67 13.64
C SER A 8 60.59 25.47 12.82
N ILE A 9 59.94 26.47 13.42
CA ILE A 9 59.01 27.39 12.72
C ILE A 9 59.68 28.05 11.50
N ARG A 10 61.01 28.24 11.53
CA ARG A 10 61.80 28.79 10.41
C ARG A 10 61.98 27.82 9.24
N ASP A 11 61.88 26.53 9.49
CA ASP A 11 61.91 25.48 8.46
C ASP A 11 60.53 25.31 7.81
N LEU A 12 59.48 25.81 8.49
CA LEU A 12 58.11 25.73 8.05
C LEU A 12 57.64 26.99 7.30
N CYS A 13 58.06 28.16 7.77
CA CYS A 13 57.58 29.46 7.28
C CYS A 13 58.72 30.50 7.13
N THR A 14 58.60 31.36 6.12
CA THR A 14 59.48 32.53 5.92
C THR A 14 58.68 33.83 5.95
N THR A 15 59.23 34.90 6.52
CA THR A 15 58.57 36.21 6.55
C THR A 15 58.79 36.97 5.24
N ARG A 16 57.71 37.37 4.56
CA ARG A 16 57.76 38.27 3.39
C ARG A 16 56.72 39.38 3.54
N SER A 17 57.15 40.62 3.29
CA SER A 17 56.31 41.80 3.01
C SER A 17 55.02 41.94 3.84
N GLY A 18 55.11 41.77 5.17
CA GLY A 18 53.98 41.97 6.09
C GLY A 18 53.20 40.70 6.49
N GLY A 19 53.66 39.50 6.12
CA GLY A 19 53.07 38.22 6.53
C GLY A 19 54.07 37.05 6.66
N TYR A 20 53.54 35.86 6.95
CA TYR A 20 54.29 34.60 7.01
C TYR A 20 53.87 33.69 5.85
N ASP A 21 54.82 33.24 5.04
CA ASP A 21 54.62 32.31 3.92
C ASP A 21 55.08 30.90 4.32
N VAL A 22 54.22 29.89 4.17
CA VAL A 22 54.57 28.49 4.44
C VAL A 22 55.37 27.94 3.25
N VAL A 23 56.67 27.71 3.44
CA VAL A 23 57.58 27.21 2.39
C VAL A 23 57.77 25.69 2.42
N PHE A 24 57.36 25.04 3.52
CA PHE A 24 57.61 23.63 3.78
C PHE A 24 57.16 22.66 2.68
N PHE A 25 55.97 22.89 2.10
CA PHE A 25 55.41 22.00 1.09
C PHE A 25 55.95 22.27 -0.32
N ASN A 26 56.67 23.38 -0.50
CA ASN A 26 57.22 23.84 -1.80
C ASN A 26 56.23 23.68 -2.97
N LEU A 27 54.97 24.08 -2.73
CA LEU A 27 53.89 24.02 -3.72
C LEU A 27 53.73 25.39 -4.39
N ASP A 28 53.42 25.39 -5.69
CA ASP A 28 52.99 26.59 -6.40
C ASP A 28 51.74 27.20 -5.72
N ASP A 29 51.62 28.53 -5.74
CA ASP A 29 50.48 29.28 -5.20
C ASP A 29 49.12 28.77 -5.71
N LYS A 30 49.07 28.32 -6.97
CA LYS A 30 47.88 27.73 -7.60
C LYS A 30 47.37 26.49 -6.85
N PHE A 31 48.28 25.69 -6.28
CA PHE A 31 47.92 24.48 -5.52
C PHE A 31 47.49 24.84 -4.09
N TYR A 32 48.10 25.84 -3.46
CA TYR A 32 47.64 26.36 -2.17
C TYR A 32 46.22 26.93 -2.27
N GLU A 33 45.96 27.70 -3.33
CA GLU A 33 44.62 28.23 -3.60
C GLU A 33 43.61 27.10 -3.84
N MET A 34 43.99 26.07 -4.62
CA MET A 34 43.17 24.88 -4.83
C MET A 34 42.83 24.20 -3.50
N VAL A 35 43.83 23.92 -2.64
CA VAL A 35 43.61 23.26 -1.35
C VAL A 35 42.71 24.10 -0.45
N SER A 36 42.96 25.40 -0.36
CA SER A 36 42.12 26.34 0.40
C SER A 36 40.67 26.29 -0.07
N LYS A 37 40.43 26.38 -1.39
CA LYS A 37 39.09 26.29 -1.98
C LYS A 37 38.42 24.94 -1.78
N ILE A 38 39.19 23.83 -1.81
CA ILE A 38 38.69 22.49 -1.48
C ILE A 38 38.15 22.45 -0.05
N THR A 39 38.82 23.08 0.93
CA THR A 39 38.35 23.05 2.33
C THR A 39 36.96 23.67 2.53
N VAL A 40 36.56 24.58 1.64
CA VAL A 40 35.24 25.23 1.65
C VAL A 40 34.19 24.34 0.98
N ILE A 41 34.49 23.80 -0.20
CA ILE A 41 33.53 23.04 -1.01
C ILE A 41 33.47 21.54 -0.67
N LYS A 42 34.39 21.03 0.17
CA LYS A 42 34.46 19.60 0.54
C LYS A 42 33.19 19.02 1.12
N TYR A 43 32.27 19.85 1.63
CA TYR A 43 31.00 19.38 2.18
C TYR A 43 29.95 19.12 1.10
N SER A 44 30.09 19.72 -0.10
CA SER A 44 29.19 19.53 -1.24
C SER A 44 29.21 18.08 -1.73
N GLN A 45 28.04 17.46 -1.80
CA GLN A 45 27.87 16.11 -2.35
C GLN A 45 28.08 16.11 -3.87
N ILE A 46 27.65 17.18 -4.55
CA ILE A 46 27.84 17.33 -5.99
C ILE A 46 29.34 17.40 -6.31
N PHE A 47 30.09 18.18 -5.55
CA PHE A 47 31.54 18.26 -5.66
C PHE A 47 32.21 16.89 -5.44
N LYS A 48 31.90 16.19 -4.34
CA LYS A 48 32.47 14.85 -4.04
C LYS A 48 32.23 13.86 -5.17
N LYS A 49 31.02 13.84 -5.73
CA LYS A 49 30.65 12.90 -6.80
C LYS A 49 31.30 13.23 -8.13
N LEU A 50 31.41 14.52 -8.47
CA LEU A 50 32.19 14.94 -9.64
C LEU A 50 33.67 14.59 -9.45
N TRP A 51 34.23 14.85 -8.26
CA TRP A 51 35.61 14.50 -7.92
C TRP A 51 35.88 13.01 -8.08
N GLN A 52 35.00 12.16 -7.52
CA GLN A 52 35.09 10.70 -7.70
C GLN A 52 35.04 10.31 -9.18
N LYS A 53 34.08 10.86 -9.95
CA LYS A 53 33.91 10.56 -11.37
C LYS A 53 35.12 10.93 -12.22
N TYR A 54 35.75 12.07 -11.96
CA TYR A 54 36.96 12.47 -12.70
C TYR A 54 38.20 11.73 -12.20
N GLY A 55 38.29 11.42 -10.90
CA GLY A 55 39.36 10.61 -10.34
C GLY A 55 39.36 9.17 -10.86
N GLU A 56 38.20 8.56 -11.04
CA GLU A 56 38.06 7.20 -11.61
C GLU A 56 38.63 7.10 -13.03
N LYS A 57 38.61 8.19 -13.79
CA LYS A 57 39.17 8.24 -15.16
C LYS A 57 40.69 8.27 -15.20
N LEU A 58 41.35 8.47 -14.06
CA LEU A 58 42.81 8.62 -13.96
C LEU A 58 43.46 7.45 -13.19
N LYS A 59 42.72 6.36 -12.93
CA LYS A 59 43.18 5.21 -12.14
C LYS A 59 44.44 4.53 -12.71
N ASP A 60 44.63 4.58 -14.02
CA ASP A 60 45.74 3.93 -14.72
C ASP A 60 46.82 4.92 -15.20
N GLU A 61 46.70 6.21 -14.86
CA GLU A 61 47.66 7.26 -15.25
C GLU A 61 48.61 7.61 -14.10
N PHE A 62 49.84 8.04 -14.43
CA PHE A 62 50.74 8.64 -13.44
C PHE A 62 50.19 10.01 -13.03
N VAL A 63 49.76 10.13 -11.77
CA VAL A 63 49.07 11.32 -11.26
C VAL A 63 50.07 12.32 -10.66
N THR A 64 50.25 13.46 -11.32
CA THR A 64 50.98 14.63 -10.79
C THR A 64 50.02 15.70 -10.27
N MET A 65 50.53 16.65 -9.48
CA MET A 65 49.73 17.80 -9.00
C MET A 65 49.16 18.64 -10.15
N ASP A 66 49.91 18.83 -11.25
CA ASP A 66 49.42 19.52 -12.44
C ASP A 66 48.33 18.73 -13.17
N VAL A 67 48.40 17.40 -13.18
CA VAL A 67 47.33 16.55 -13.73
C VAL A 67 46.06 16.69 -12.87
N ILE A 68 46.18 16.69 -11.55
CA ILE A 68 45.06 16.92 -10.63
C ILE A 68 44.45 18.31 -10.88
N PHE A 69 45.28 19.36 -10.97
CA PHE A 69 44.79 20.72 -11.16
C PHE A 69 44.09 20.91 -12.53
N ASN A 70 44.70 20.44 -13.62
CA ASN A 70 44.20 20.67 -14.97
C ASN A 70 43.13 19.67 -15.44
N LYS A 71 43.21 18.39 -15.04
CA LYS A 71 42.25 17.37 -15.49
C LYS A 71 41.09 17.16 -14.51
N ILE A 72 41.28 17.43 -13.21
CA ILE A 72 40.26 17.24 -12.18
C ILE A 72 39.71 18.58 -11.71
N TRP A 73 40.52 19.39 -11.02
CA TRP A 73 40.06 20.57 -10.29
C TRP A 73 39.40 21.62 -11.18
N SER A 74 40.11 22.11 -12.20
CA SER A 74 39.57 23.11 -13.15
C SER A 74 38.29 22.63 -13.84
N ARG A 75 38.29 21.39 -14.34
CA ARG A 75 37.11 20.77 -14.97
C ARG A 75 35.91 20.65 -14.04
N ILE A 76 36.15 20.37 -12.75
CA ILE A 76 35.09 20.32 -11.74
C ILE A 76 34.57 21.72 -11.47
N LEU A 77 35.45 22.73 -11.32
CA LEU A 77 35.03 24.10 -11.08
C LEU A 77 34.16 24.64 -12.21
N ASP A 78 34.58 24.47 -13.47
CA ASP A 78 33.81 24.88 -14.64
C ASP A 78 32.44 24.19 -14.66
N LYS A 79 32.42 22.88 -14.37
CA LYS A 79 31.19 22.11 -14.37
C LYS A 79 30.26 22.52 -13.23
N LEU A 80 30.81 22.75 -12.05
CA LEU A 80 30.08 23.14 -10.85
C LEU A 80 29.48 24.53 -11.02
N LYS A 81 30.23 25.48 -11.60
CA LYS A 81 29.74 26.81 -11.96
C LYS A 81 28.57 26.73 -12.93
N SER A 82 28.75 25.99 -14.03
CA SER A 82 27.69 25.80 -15.03
C SER A 82 26.44 25.12 -14.47
N ILE A 83 26.60 24.18 -13.54
CA ILE A 83 25.46 23.54 -12.84
C ILE A 83 24.73 24.55 -11.95
N ASN A 84 25.48 25.37 -11.22
CA ASN A 84 24.93 26.39 -10.32
C ASN A 84 24.13 27.45 -11.09
N GLU A 85 24.70 27.98 -12.17
CA GLU A 85 24.05 28.98 -13.04
C GLU A 85 22.75 28.43 -13.64
N GLN A 86 22.79 27.25 -14.27
CA GLN A 86 21.60 26.61 -14.84
C GLN A 86 20.49 26.39 -13.82
N PHE A 87 20.83 26.11 -12.56
CA PHE A 87 19.83 25.91 -11.50
C PHE A 87 19.23 27.23 -11.02
N LEU A 88 20.08 28.25 -10.80
CA LEU A 88 19.65 29.58 -10.35
C LEU A 88 18.79 30.28 -11.39
N ASP A 89 19.14 30.16 -12.67
CA ASP A 89 18.42 30.80 -13.77
C ASP A 89 17.17 30.00 -14.17
N GLY A 90 17.01 28.79 -13.63
CA GLY A 90 15.86 27.92 -13.88
C GLY A 90 15.85 27.29 -15.28
N GLU A 91 16.98 27.31 -15.97
CA GLU A 91 17.18 26.68 -17.29
C GLU A 91 17.49 25.18 -17.19
N MET A 92 17.83 24.70 -16.00
CA MET A 92 18.11 23.29 -15.78
C MET A 92 16.88 22.42 -16.12
N GLN A 93 17.11 21.38 -16.91
CA GLN A 93 16.08 20.38 -17.19
C GLN A 93 15.70 19.59 -15.94
N LEU A 94 14.41 19.32 -15.77
CA LEU A 94 13.88 18.64 -14.57
C LEU A 94 14.45 17.22 -14.40
N LYS A 95 14.64 16.46 -15.50
CA LYS A 95 15.36 15.17 -15.47
C LYS A 95 16.78 15.26 -14.92
N LYS A 96 17.44 16.41 -15.10
CA LYS A 96 18.80 16.65 -14.57
C LYS A 96 18.74 17.00 -13.08
N VAL A 97 17.69 17.68 -12.63
CA VAL A 97 17.41 17.92 -11.20
C VAL A 97 17.17 16.59 -10.47
N ASP A 98 16.37 15.69 -11.05
CA ASP A 98 16.10 14.36 -10.49
C ASP A 98 17.38 13.55 -10.28
N LYS A 99 18.33 13.64 -11.23
CA LYS A 99 19.66 13.02 -11.08
C LYS A 99 20.43 13.57 -9.87
N TYR A 100 20.33 14.87 -9.59
CA TYR A 100 21.02 15.48 -8.45
C TYR A 100 20.35 15.13 -7.12
N LEU A 101 19.02 15.04 -7.07
CA LEU A 101 18.31 14.56 -5.88
C LEU A 101 18.75 13.14 -5.50
N VAL A 102 18.78 12.23 -6.49
CA VAL A 102 19.28 10.86 -6.28
C VAL A 102 20.75 10.87 -5.87
N MET A 103 21.57 11.73 -6.48
CA MET A 103 23.00 11.82 -6.19
C MET A 103 23.29 12.33 -4.78
N CYS A 104 22.51 13.29 -4.28
CA CYS A 104 22.60 13.83 -2.93
C CYS A 104 21.99 12.89 -1.88
N LYS A 105 21.23 11.86 -2.29
CA LYS A 105 20.53 10.91 -1.41
C LYS A 105 19.63 11.60 -0.37
N THR A 106 18.94 12.68 -0.75
CA THR A 106 18.16 13.48 0.21
C THR A 106 16.96 14.17 -0.45
N ASP A 107 16.14 14.84 0.37
CA ASP A 107 15.01 15.68 -0.01
C ASP A 107 15.41 17.01 -0.70
N TYR A 108 14.39 17.79 -1.04
CA TYR A 108 14.53 19.09 -1.69
C TYR A 108 15.15 20.18 -0.79
N ASP A 109 15.10 20.02 0.53
CA ASP A 109 15.64 21.01 1.46
C ASP A 109 17.17 20.89 1.53
N ALA A 110 17.70 19.66 1.52
CA ALA A 110 19.13 19.47 1.34
C ALA A 110 19.63 19.87 -0.05
N LEU A 111 18.79 19.78 -1.09
CA LEU A 111 19.14 20.32 -2.41
C LEU A 111 19.30 21.84 -2.35
N GLU A 112 18.44 22.53 -1.61
CA GLU A 112 18.58 23.97 -1.35
C GLU A 112 19.89 24.27 -0.62
N GLU A 113 20.21 23.55 0.45
CA GLU A 113 21.47 23.74 1.18
C GLU A 113 22.71 23.48 0.31
N GLU A 114 22.67 22.44 -0.53
CA GLU A 114 23.75 22.06 -1.44
C GLU A 114 24.02 23.17 -2.47
N PHE A 115 22.99 23.68 -3.15
CA PHE A 115 23.14 24.78 -4.11
C PHE A 115 23.45 26.11 -3.43
N MET A 116 23.02 26.31 -2.18
CA MET A 116 23.42 27.48 -1.38
C MET A 116 24.91 27.44 -1.04
N LEU A 117 25.46 26.27 -0.70
CA LEU A 117 26.89 26.08 -0.47
C LEU A 117 27.71 26.36 -1.73
N ILE A 118 27.29 25.83 -2.87
CA ILE A 118 27.94 26.04 -4.17
C ILE A 118 27.87 27.52 -4.59
N SER A 119 26.70 28.15 -4.45
CA SER A 119 26.53 29.57 -4.79
C SER A 119 27.37 30.48 -3.91
N ARG A 120 27.45 30.20 -2.61
CA ARG A 120 28.31 30.94 -1.67
C ARG A 120 29.78 30.85 -2.06
N TYR A 121 30.20 29.68 -2.54
CA TYR A 121 31.57 29.47 -3.01
C TYR A 121 31.92 30.34 -4.23
N PHE A 122 31.01 30.51 -5.20
CA PHE A 122 31.28 31.29 -6.41
C PHE A 122 31.02 32.80 -6.29
N ILE A 123 30.00 33.20 -5.53
CA ILE A 123 29.49 34.58 -5.50
C ILE A 123 29.92 35.31 -4.20
N GLY A 124 30.38 34.57 -3.19
CA GLY A 124 30.75 35.14 -1.89
C GLY A 124 29.52 35.55 -1.06
N THR A 125 29.75 36.34 0.01
CA THR A 125 28.70 36.73 0.97
C THR A 125 27.92 37.98 0.57
N ALA A 126 28.45 38.81 -0.33
CA ALA A 126 27.89 40.11 -0.67
C ALA A 126 26.52 40.05 -1.38
N HIS A 127 26.24 38.99 -2.16
CA HIS A 127 24.98 38.84 -2.91
C HIS A 127 24.10 37.68 -2.40
N LEU A 128 24.35 37.20 -1.17
CA LEU A 128 23.68 36.02 -0.63
C LEU A 128 22.15 36.17 -0.55
N GLY A 129 21.65 37.40 -0.35
CA GLY A 129 20.21 37.68 -0.30
C GLY A 129 19.50 37.48 -1.64
N GLU A 130 20.11 37.88 -2.76
CA GLU A 130 19.55 37.68 -4.10
C GLU A 130 19.62 36.21 -4.52
N VAL A 131 20.76 35.57 -4.24
CA VAL A 131 20.96 34.13 -4.47
C VAL A 131 19.90 33.32 -3.71
N LYS A 132 19.67 33.62 -2.43
CA LYS A 132 18.66 32.92 -1.62
C LYS A 132 17.25 33.07 -2.21
N LYS A 133 16.91 34.26 -2.72
CA LYS A 133 15.62 34.47 -3.41
C LYS A 133 15.50 33.65 -4.69
N LYS A 134 16.49 33.71 -5.58
CA LYS A 134 16.50 32.94 -6.84
C LYS A 134 16.43 31.44 -6.56
N LEU A 135 17.22 30.97 -5.61
CA LEU A 135 17.24 29.58 -5.18
C LEU A 135 15.89 29.12 -4.63
N GLY A 136 15.28 29.91 -3.75
CA GLY A 136 13.94 29.61 -3.21
C GLY A 136 12.88 29.52 -4.31
N VAL A 137 12.97 30.37 -5.35
CA VAL A 137 12.08 30.28 -6.53
C VAL A 137 12.31 28.98 -7.29
N SER A 138 13.56 28.63 -7.60
CA SER A 138 13.90 27.39 -8.31
C SER A 138 13.47 26.14 -7.53
N ILE A 139 13.72 26.11 -6.21
CA ILE A 139 13.32 25.01 -5.33
C ILE A 139 11.80 24.88 -5.27
N LYS A 140 11.07 25.99 -5.14
CA LYS A 140 9.60 25.96 -5.16
C LYS A 140 9.07 25.37 -6.47
N LYS A 141 9.63 25.77 -7.62
CA LYS A 141 9.23 25.25 -8.94
C LYS A 141 9.56 23.76 -9.11
N VAL A 142 10.72 23.33 -8.63
CA VAL A 142 11.13 21.91 -8.61
C VAL A 142 10.20 21.08 -7.72
N LYS A 143 9.84 21.57 -6.52
CA LYS A 143 8.84 20.93 -5.65
C LYS A 143 7.48 20.83 -6.34
N SER A 144 7.04 21.89 -7.02
CA SER A 144 5.82 21.86 -7.82
C SER A 144 5.90 20.80 -8.93
N TYR A 145 7.00 20.71 -9.68
CA TYR A 145 7.18 19.65 -10.68
C TYR A 145 7.03 18.24 -10.08
N LYS A 146 7.62 17.98 -8.91
CA LYS A 146 7.47 16.69 -8.24
C LYS A 146 6.02 16.35 -7.95
N GLN A 147 5.25 17.31 -7.44
CA GLN A 147 3.83 17.14 -7.19
C GLN A 147 3.06 16.79 -8.48
N LEU A 148 3.44 17.37 -9.62
CA LEU A 148 2.85 17.04 -10.92
C LEU A 148 3.21 15.65 -11.39
N PHE A 149 4.47 15.26 -11.27
CA PHE A 149 4.90 13.91 -11.60
C PHE A 149 4.15 12.88 -10.74
N ASP A 150 4.05 13.12 -9.43
CA ASP A 150 3.31 12.24 -8.52
C ASP A 150 1.81 12.22 -8.87
N ALA A 151 1.21 13.37 -9.22
CA ALA A 151 -0.17 13.45 -9.69
C ALA A 151 -0.39 12.69 -11.02
N GLN A 152 0.51 12.77 -11.98
CA GLN A 152 0.44 11.97 -13.20
C GLN A 152 0.45 10.48 -12.89
N GLN A 153 1.35 10.07 -12.01
CA GLN A 153 1.44 8.68 -11.61
C GLN A 153 0.21 8.20 -10.84
N ALA A 154 -0.40 9.07 -10.04
CA ALA A 154 -1.69 8.82 -9.40
C ALA A 154 -2.82 8.70 -10.44
N ALA A 155 -2.84 9.58 -11.44
CA ALA A 155 -3.82 9.54 -12.53
C ALA A 155 -3.72 8.21 -13.30
N LEU A 156 -2.50 7.78 -13.65
CA LEU A 156 -2.28 6.50 -14.31
C LEU A 156 -2.79 5.32 -13.46
N ALA A 157 -2.51 5.31 -12.16
CA ALA A 157 -2.99 4.25 -11.27
C ALA A 157 -4.52 4.24 -11.12
N ILE A 158 -5.16 5.41 -11.11
CA ILE A 158 -6.63 5.51 -11.05
C ILE A 158 -7.27 5.05 -12.36
N LEU A 159 -6.72 5.43 -13.51
CA LEU A 159 -7.25 5.00 -14.81
C LEU A 159 -7.04 3.50 -15.04
N GLU A 160 -5.91 2.94 -14.60
CA GLU A 160 -5.68 1.49 -14.60
C GLU A 160 -6.71 0.78 -13.71
N LEU A 161 -6.99 1.33 -12.51
CA LEU A 161 -8.00 0.80 -11.61
C LEU A 161 -9.41 0.89 -12.22
N GLN A 162 -9.75 2.01 -12.86
CA GLN A 162 -11.01 2.22 -13.56
C GLN A 162 -11.23 1.16 -14.64
N GLU A 163 -10.22 0.95 -15.49
CA GLU A 163 -10.26 -0.04 -16.57
C GLU A 163 -10.47 -1.45 -16.02
N VAL A 164 -9.68 -1.83 -15.02
CA VAL A 164 -9.74 -3.17 -14.43
C VAL A 164 -11.06 -3.41 -13.69
N MET A 165 -11.60 -2.40 -13.01
CA MET A 165 -12.88 -2.50 -12.30
C MET A 165 -14.11 -2.37 -13.21
N GLY A 166 -13.93 -1.98 -14.47
CA GLY A 166 -15.03 -1.75 -15.42
C GLY A 166 -15.93 -0.60 -15.01
N LEU A 167 -15.35 0.52 -14.58
CA LEU A 167 -16.11 1.71 -14.18
C LEU A 167 -16.40 2.61 -15.39
N GLU A 168 -17.68 2.89 -15.61
CA GLU A 168 -18.21 3.65 -16.75
C GLU A 168 -18.60 5.09 -16.38
N GLY A 169 -18.41 5.50 -15.12
CA GLY A 169 -18.67 6.87 -14.67
C GLY A 169 -17.68 7.90 -15.21
N ASP A 170 -17.79 9.15 -14.75
CA ASP A 170 -16.97 10.26 -15.25
C ASP A 170 -15.55 10.26 -14.64
N PHE A 171 -14.54 10.13 -15.51
CA PHE A 171 -13.10 10.25 -15.20
C PHE A 171 -12.41 11.33 -16.04
N SER A 172 -13.17 12.20 -16.71
CA SER A 172 -12.65 13.18 -17.68
C SER A 172 -11.58 14.09 -17.08
N GLU A 173 -11.69 14.46 -15.80
CA GLU A 173 -10.68 15.28 -15.13
C GLU A 173 -9.33 14.55 -14.99
N VAL A 174 -9.35 13.26 -14.66
CA VAL A 174 -8.13 12.43 -14.51
C VAL A 174 -7.50 12.15 -15.87
N GLU A 175 -8.31 11.92 -16.90
CA GLU A 175 -7.85 11.76 -18.28
C GLU A 175 -7.19 13.04 -18.79
N ASN A 176 -7.83 14.19 -18.57
CA ASN A 176 -7.25 15.49 -18.91
C ASN A 176 -5.91 15.71 -18.19
N ILE A 177 -5.80 15.33 -16.91
CA ILE A 177 -4.54 15.40 -16.17
C ILE A 177 -3.47 14.49 -16.78
N LYS A 178 -3.82 13.25 -17.15
CA LYS A 178 -2.91 12.33 -17.82
C LYS A 178 -2.41 12.89 -19.15
N GLU A 179 -3.28 13.48 -19.97
CA GLU A 179 -2.92 14.07 -21.26
C GLU A 179 -2.07 15.34 -21.09
N ILE A 180 -2.46 16.22 -20.16
CA ILE A 180 -1.72 17.45 -19.84
C ILE A 180 -0.31 17.09 -19.38
N ILE A 181 -0.11 16.02 -18.58
CA ILE A 181 1.20 15.66 -18.02
C ILE A 181 1.96 14.63 -18.90
N GLY A 182 1.30 13.94 -19.82
CA GLY A 182 1.91 13.01 -20.78
C GLY A 182 2.91 13.68 -21.74
N GLY A 183 2.75 14.99 -21.96
CA GLY A 183 3.58 15.79 -22.86
C GLY A 183 4.95 16.24 -22.31
N ARG A 184 5.91 15.32 -22.21
CA ARG A 184 7.38 15.61 -22.17
C ARG A 184 7.90 16.51 -21.03
N PHE A 185 7.34 16.41 -19.82
CA PHE A 185 7.79 17.19 -18.66
C PHE A 185 9.26 16.98 -18.27
N GLU A 186 9.81 15.78 -18.46
CA GLU A 186 11.22 15.49 -18.16
C GLU A 186 12.22 16.40 -18.91
N THR A 187 11.83 16.91 -20.08
CA THR A 187 12.68 17.73 -20.94
C THR A 187 12.51 19.23 -20.74
N GLN A 188 11.52 19.62 -19.92
CA GLN A 188 11.21 21.01 -19.64
C GLN A 188 12.21 21.62 -18.65
N ALA A 189 12.43 22.93 -18.78
CA ALA A 189 13.21 23.73 -17.86
C ALA A 189 12.39 24.06 -16.60
N ILE A 190 13.06 24.32 -15.48
CA ILE A 190 12.39 24.68 -14.21
C ILE A 190 11.42 25.86 -14.40
N ASN A 191 11.74 26.80 -15.29
CA ASN A 191 10.96 28.02 -15.47
C ASN A 191 9.59 27.84 -16.16
N SER A 192 9.33 26.73 -16.86
CA SER A 192 8.14 26.54 -17.70
C SER A 192 6.94 25.89 -16.99
N VAL A 193 7.03 25.61 -15.69
CA VAL A 193 5.93 25.02 -14.91
C VAL A 193 4.77 26.01 -14.78
N SER A 194 3.63 25.70 -15.41
CA SER A 194 2.42 26.55 -15.50
C SER A 194 1.38 26.32 -14.38
N ASP A 195 0.45 27.27 -14.22
CA ASP A 195 -0.61 27.24 -13.18
C ASP A 195 -1.71 26.18 -13.40
N ASN A 196 -1.96 25.76 -14.65
CA ASN A 196 -2.94 24.70 -14.95
C ASN A 196 -2.50 23.36 -14.37
N LEU A 197 -1.19 23.16 -14.28
CA LEU A 197 -0.58 21.99 -13.67
C LEU A 197 -0.78 21.99 -12.16
N ARG A 198 -0.73 23.15 -11.50
CA ARG A 198 -0.96 23.25 -10.05
C ARG A 198 -2.33 22.72 -9.63
N ARG A 199 -3.37 22.92 -10.46
CA ARG A 199 -4.71 22.36 -10.20
C ARG A 199 -4.73 20.83 -10.30
N ALA A 200 -4.04 20.27 -11.30
CA ALA A 200 -3.88 18.82 -11.44
C ALA A 200 -3.17 18.18 -10.23
N GLY A 201 -2.15 18.89 -9.71
CA GLY A 201 -1.42 18.48 -8.50
C GLY A 201 -2.29 18.45 -7.24
N GLU A 202 -3.19 19.42 -7.05
CA GLU A 202 -4.08 19.45 -5.88
C GLU A 202 -5.17 18.36 -5.94
N LEU A 203 -5.74 18.06 -7.12
CA LEU A 203 -6.80 17.05 -7.26
C LEU A 203 -6.34 15.65 -6.81
N LEU A 204 -5.09 15.29 -7.10
CA LEU A 204 -4.54 13.96 -6.85
C LEU A 204 -3.55 13.90 -5.68
N LYS A 205 -3.44 15.00 -4.93
CA LYS A 205 -2.48 15.17 -3.82
C LYS A 205 -2.63 14.12 -2.72
N ASP A 206 -3.86 13.67 -2.49
CA ASP A 206 -4.17 12.68 -1.45
C ASP A 206 -3.66 11.28 -1.82
N ILE A 207 -3.34 11.04 -3.10
CA ILE A 207 -2.78 9.77 -3.60
C ILE A 207 -1.26 9.85 -3.57
N ASN A 208 -0.70 9.85 -2.37
CA ASN A 208 0.74 9.83 -2.17
C ASN A 208 1.37 8.50 -2.66
N PRO A 209 2.73 8.40 -2.74
CA PRO A 209 3.38 7.20 -3.24
C PRO A 209 3.01 5.89 -2.53
N THR A 210 2.72 5.92 -1.23
CA THR A 210 2.30 4.74 -0.46
C THR A 210 0.89 4.32 -0.85
N ARG A 211 -0.06 5.26 -0.83
CA ARG A 211 -1.45 5.03 -1.24
C ARG A 211 -1.58 4.56 -2.69
N ARG A 212 -0.76 5.12 -3.59
CA ARG A 212 -0.63 4.65 -4.98
C ARG A 212 -0.18 3.19 -5.05
N ARG A 213 0.82 2.77 -4.26
CA ARG A 213 1.24 1.36 -4.22
C ARG A 213 0.09 0.44 -3.81
N CYS A 214 -0.75 0.86 -2.87
CA CYS A 214 -1.94 0.11 -2.45
C CYS A 214 -2.95 -0.05 -3.60
N LEU A 215 -3.25 1.01 -4.35
CA LEU A 215 -4.12 0.93 -5.53
C LEU A 215 -3.55 0.01 -6.61
N THR A 216 -2.25 0.13 -6.90
CA THR A 216 -1.58 -0.76 -7.86
C THR A 216 -1.60 -2.21 -7.40
N ALA A 217 -1.41 -2.47 -6.11
CA ALA A 217 -1.50 -3.82 -5.55
C ALA A 217 -2.93 -4.38 -5.64
N PHE A 218 -3.93 -3.55 -5.33
CA PHE A 218 -5.34 -3.89 -5.49
C PHE A 218 -5.68 -4.27 -6.93
N THR A 219 -5.27 -3.44 -7.90
CA THR A 219 -5.44 -3.68 -9.33
C THR A 219 -4.79 -4.99 -9.76
N LYS A 220 -3.55 -5.24 -9.32
CA LYS A 220 -2.87 -6.52 -9.58
C LYS A 220 -3.54 -7.72 -8.93
N CYS A 221 -4.32 -7.53 -7.87
CA CYS A 221 -5.06 -8.57 -7.17
C CYS A 221 -6.52 -8.66 -7.60
N PHE A 222 -6.89 -8.10 -8.75
CA PHE A 222 -8.29 -8.04 -9.16
C PHE A 222 -8.95 -9.42 -9.31
N ASP A 223 -8.24 -10.47 -9.73
CA ASP A 223 -8.80 -11.84 -9.77
C ASP A 223 -9.33 -12.32 -8.41
N LEU A 224 -8.65 -11.95 -7.32
CA LEU A 224 -9.10 -12.21 -5.95
C LEU A 224 -10.33 -11.37 -5.62
N VAL A 225 -10.35 -10.10 -6.02
CA VAL A 225 -11.47 -9.18 -5.79
C VAL A 225 -12.73 -9.67 -6.52
N THR A 226 -12.61 -10.07 -7.79
CA THR A 226 -13.71 -10.65 -8.58
C THR A 226 -14.25 -11.89 -7.88
N TRP A 227 -13.36 -12.82 -7.50
CA TRP A 227 -13.79 -14.01 -6.77
C TRP A 227 -14.48 -13.67 -5.44
N LEU A 228 -13.97 -12.69 -4.67
CA LEU A 228 -14.57 -12.25 -3.42
C LEU A 228 -15.96 -11.66 -3.65
N ARG A 229 -16.16 -10.81 -4.67
CA ARG A 229 -17.46 -10.24 -5.02
C ARG A 229 -18.49 -11.28 -5.44
N GLU A 230 -18.07 -12.28 -6.20
CA GLU A 230 -18.92 -13.42 -6.57
C GLU A 230 -19.20 -14.33 -5.37
N SER A 231 -18.26 -14.39 -4.42
CA SER A 231 -18.27 -15.38 -3.37
C SER A 231 -18.88 -14.95 -2.05
N VAL A 232 -18.83 -13.67 -1.77
CA VAL A 232 -19.12 -13.04 -0.49
C VAL A 232 -19.84 -11.74 -0.81
N LYS A 233 -21.10 -11.61 -0.39
CA LYS A 233 -21.94 -10.46 -0.77
C LYS A 233 -21.55 -9.17 -0.05
N ASP A 234 -21.13 -9.28 1.21
CA ASP A 234 -20.82 -8.15 2.07
C ASP A 234 -19.76 -8.48 3.13
N GLU A 235 -19.39 -7.45 3.91
CA GLU A 235 -18.40 -7.59 4.98
C GLU A 235 -18.84 -8.57 6.09
N GLN A 236 -20.13 -8.78 6.28
CA GLN A 236 -20.64 -9.71 7.29
C GLN A 236 -20.47 -11.16 6.82
N GLU A 237 -20.77 -11.46 5.56
CA GLU A 237 -20.47 -12.76 4.95
C GLU A 237 -18.96 -13.03 4.91
N LEU A 238 -18.12 -11.99 4.77
CA LEU A 238 -16.67 -12.13 4.82
C LEU A 238 -16.21 -12.64 6.19
N LYS A 239 -16.78 -12.12 7.29
CA LYS A 239 -16.50 -12.59 8.66
C LYS A 239 -16.88 -14.06 8.83
N VAL A 240 -18.05 -14.45 8.36
CA VAL A 240 -18.49 -15.87 8.39
C VAL A 240 -17.54 -16.76 7.60
N PHE A 241 -17.06 -16.31 6.43
CA PHE A 241 -16.10 -17.05 5.64
C PHE A 241 -14.73 -17.18 6.34
N VAL A 242 -14.27 -16.13 7.01
CA VAL A 242 -13.05 -16.16 7.82
C VAL A 242 -13.18 -17.15 8.97
N ASP A 243 -14.29 -17.12 9.70
CA ASP A 243 -14.55 -18.07 10.80
C ASP A 243 -14.51 -19.52 10.29
N LEU A 244 -15.12 -19.77 9.14
CA LEU A 244 -15.09 -21.08 8.50
C LEU A 244 -13.68 -21.51 8.06
N ALA A 245 -12.91 -20.59 7.50
CA ALA A 245 -11.54 -20.86 7.12
C ALA A 245 -10.67 -21.17 8.35
N MET A 246 -10.89 -20.48 9.47
CA MET A 246 -10.21 -20.75 10.74
C MET A 246 -10.52 -22.16 11.27
N ILE A 247 -11.79 -22.60 11.15
CA ILE A 247 -12.17 -23.99 11.50
C ILE A 247 -11.42 -24.99 10.61
N SER A 248 -11.34 -24.71 9.30
CA SER A 248 -10.66 -25.59 8.33
C SER A 248 -9.15 -25.64 8.52
N ALA A 249 -8.52 -24.55 8.93
CA ALA A 249 -7.07 -24.47 9.19
C ALA A 249 -6.66 -25.25 10.46
N GLY A 250 -7.58 -25.41 11.41
CA GLY A 250 -7.32 -26.17 12.64
C GLY A 250 -6.32 -25.45 13.55
N GLU A 251 -5.11 -26.00 13.68
CA GLU A 251 -4.01 -25.49 14.51
C GLU A 251 -2.72 -25.24 13.70
N ASP A 252 -2.77 -25.29 12.36
CA ASP A 252 -1.59 -24.94 11.55
C ASP A 252 -1.39 -23.42 11.56
N ASP A 253 -0.35 -22.97 12.26
CA ASP A 253 0.00 -21.55 12.41
C ASP A 253 0.12 -20.83 11.05
N ARG A 254 0.59 -21.51 10.00
CA ARG A 254 0.78 -20.87 8.68
C ARG A 254 -0.55 -20.63 7.99
N ASP A 255 -1.51 -21.54 8.13
CA ASP A 255 -2.85 -21.36 7.59
C ASP A 255 -3.65 -20.31 8.39
N ILE A 256 -3.46 -20.27 9.71
CA ILE A 256 -3.99 -19.18 10.56
C ILE A 256 -3.44 -17.81 10.12
N ASP A 257 -2.14 -17.70 9.87
CA ASP A 257 -1.51 -16.47 9.39
C ASP A 257 -2.04 -16.04 8.02
N ARG A 258 -2.28 -17.00 7.10
CA ARG A 258 -2.88 -16.74 5.79
C ARG A 258 -4.28 -16.16 5.92
N ILE A 259 -5.09 -16.71 6.82
CA ILE A 259 -6.46 -16.24 7.07
C ILE A 259 -6.45 -14.86 7.73
N SER A 260 -5.57 -14.63 8.69
CA SER A 260 -5.40 -13.32 9.33
C SER A 260 -4.98 -12.24 8.31
N CYS A 261 -4.06 -12.58 7.40
CA CYS A 261 -3.67 -11.71 6.29
C CYS A 261 -4.84 -11.41 5.34
N MET A 262 -5.64 -12.43 5.01
CA MET A 262 -6.87 -12.25 4.21
C MET A 262 -7.87 -11.34 4.91
N HIS A 263 -8.20 -11.62 6.17
CA HIS A 263 -9.17 -10.83 6.93
C HIS A 263 -8.74 -9.37 7.02
N THR A 264 -7.47 -9.11 7.37
CA THR A 264 -6.93 -7.74 7.48
C THR A 264 -6.98 -7.02 6.13
N SER A 265 -6.53 -7.67 5.05
CA SER A 265 -6.50 -7.04 3.72
C SER A 265 -7.91 -6.82 3.16
N CYS A 266 -8.77 -7.82 3.19
CA CYS A 266 -10.14 -7.72 2.67
C CYS A 266 -10.97 -6.69 3.44
N LEU A 267 -10.80 -6.60 4.76
CA LEU A 267 -11.46 -5.56 5.57
C LEU A 267 -10.93 -4.16 5.22
N GLY A 268 -9.61 -3.99 5.12
CA GLY A 268 -9.01 -2.70 4.80
C GLY A 268 -9.35 -2.18 3.40
N PHE A 269 -9.58 -3.08 2.43
CA PHE A 269 -10.06 -2.73 1.09
C PHE A 269 -11.59 -2.89 0.95
N GLY A 270 -12.32 -3.18 2.02
CA GLY A 270 -13.74 -3.57 1.98
C GLY A 270 -14.65 -2.55 1.30
N SER A 271 -14.39 -1.26 1.48
CA SER A 271 -15.12 -0.19 0.80
C SER A 271 -14.96 -0.22 -0.72
N LEU A 272 -13.80 -0.60 -1.24
CA LEU A 272 -13.56 -0.76 -2.68
C LEU A 272 -14.06 -2.11 -3.20
N ILE A 273 -13.88 -3.18 -2.41
CA ILE A 273 -14.30 -4.54 -2.79
C ILE A 273 -15.82 -4.58 -2.90
N PHE A 274 -16.56 -4.21 -1.86
CA PHE A 274 -18.01 -4.38 -1.81
C PHE A 274 -18.81 -3.12 -2.14
N GLY A 275 -18.21 -1.94 -2.00
CA GLY A 275 -18.92 -0.67 -2.16
C GLY A 275 -18.92 -0.08 -3.57
N CYS A 276 -18.12 -0.61 -4.49
CA CYS A 276 -17.96 -0.03 -5.83
C CYS A 276 -18.97 -0.59 -6.84
N ARG A 277 -19.55 0.29 -7.66
CA ARG A 277 -20.52 -0.03 -8.72
C ARG A 277 -20.02 0.45 -10.07
N THR A 278 -20.50 -0.16 -11.15
CA THR A 278 -20.05 0.17 -12.53
C THR A 278 -20.37 1.60 -12.94
N ASP A 279 -21.40 2.22 -12.36
CA ASP A 279 -21.81 3.61 -12.63
C ASP A 279 -21.00 4.67 -11.85
N HIS A 280 -20.06 4.26 -10.97
CA HIS A 280 -19.27 5.21 -10.20
C HIS A 280 -18.24 5.95 -11.05
N GLY A 281 -18.17 7.27 -10.87
CA GLY A 281 -17.12 8.13 -11.41
C GLY A 281 -15.95 8.32 -10.45
N PHE A 282 -15.06 9.25 -10.80
CA PHE A 282 -13.87 9.55 -10.02
C PHE A 282 -14.19 9.99 -8.58
N ASN A 283 -15.19 10.84 -8.38
CA ASN A 283 -15.53 11.38 -7.06
C ASN A 283 -16.05 10.29 -6.11
N GLU A 284 -16.92 9.41 -6.61
CA GLU A 284 -17.44 8.26 -5.86
C GLU A 284 -16.31 7.30 -5.51
N LEU A 285 -15.42 7.00 -6.46
CA LEU A 285 -14.24 6.17 -6.23
C LEU A 285 -13.35 6.77 -5.13
N MET A 286 -13.06 8.07 -5.19
CA MET A 286 -12.25 8.74 -4.17
C MET A 286 -12.88 8.70 -2.77
N ARG A 287 -14.22 8.80 -2.68
CA ARG A 287 -14.95 8.63 -1.41
C ARG A 287 -14.80 7.20 -0.87
N LEU A 288 -14.84 6.18 -1.74
CA LEU A 288 -14.63 4.79 -1.33
C LEU A 288 -13.17 4.49 -0.97
N CYS A 289 -12.21 5.23 -1.54
CA CYS A 289 -10.81 5.14 -1.17
C CYS A 289 -10.51 5.75 0.20
N GLN A 290 -11.35 6.67 0.72
CA GLN A 290 -11.08 7.34 2.00
C GLN A 290 -10.96 6.38 3.20
N PRO A 291 -11.87 5.40 3.41
CA PRO A 291 -11.68 4.34 4.41
C PRO A 291 -10.43 3.49 4.16
N VAL A 292 -10.08 3.22 2.90
CA VAL A 292 -8.87 2.47 2.53
C VAL A 292 -7.62 3.22 2.96
N TRP A 293 -7.59 4.54 2.79
CA TRP A 293 -6.48 5.37 3.27
C TRP A 293 -6.28 5.27 4.77
N GLN A 294 -7.37 5.28 5.54
CA GLN A 294 -7.31 5.09 7.00
C GLN A 294 -6.76 3.69 7.34
N ALA A 295 -7.18 2.65 6.62
CA ALA A 295 -6.70 1.29 6.83
C ALA A 295 -5.21 1.12 6.48
N VAL A 296 -4.75 1.74 5.39
CA VAL A 296 -3.34 1.77 4.95
C VAL A 296 -2.47 2.51 5.96
N ASP A 297 -2.93 3.66 6.44
CA ASP A 297 -2.19 4.48 7.39
C ASP A 297 -2.11 3.78 8.78
N ALA A 298 -3.14 3.01 9.17
CA ALA A 298 -3.16 2.22 10.40
C ALA A 298 -2.37 0.91 10.31
N ASN A 299 -2.27 0.30 9.11
CA ASN A 299 -1.62 -0.99 8.87
C ASN A 299 -0.59 -0.91 7.74
N PRO A 300 0.64 -0.42 8.02
CA PRO A 300 1.71 -0.42 7.03
C PRO A 300 1.95 -1.83 6.47
N GLY A 301 2.00 -1.97 5.13
CA GLY A 301 2.21 -3.25 4.45
C GLY A 301 0.92 -4.03 4.14
N ILE A 302 -0.27 -3.42 4.29
CA ILE A 302 -1.54 -4.04 3.90
C ILE A 302 -1.58 -4.46 2.42
N GLU A 303 -0.84 -3.74 1.56
CA GLU A 303 -0.68 -4.09 0.14
C GLU A 303 0.06 -5.42 -0.07
N GLU A 304 1.02 -5.74 0.80
CA GLU A 304 1.76 -7.00 0.76
C GLU A 304 0.86 -8.14 1.25
N LYS A 305 0.09 -7.90 2.32
CA LYS A 305 -0.92 -8.85 2.81
C LYS A 305 -1.93 -9.20 1.72
N LEU A 306 -2.44 -8.21 0.97
CA LEU A 306 -3.34 -8.46 -0.15
C LEU A 306 -2.67 -9.33 -1.24
N GLY A 307 -1.40 -9.06 -1.53
CA GLY A 307 -0.60 -9.88 -2.45
C GLY A 307 -0.41 -11.32 -1.98
N LEU A 308 -0.20 -11.54 -0.67
CA LEU A 308 -0.12 -12.87 -0.07
C LEU A 308 -1.47 -13.59 -0.15
N THR A 309 -2.57 -12.90 0.12
CA THR A 309 -3.93 -13.44 -0.03
C THR A 309 -4.21 -13.86 -1.47
N LYS A 310 -3.77 -13.07 -2.47
CA LYS A 310 -3.87 -13.46 -3.89
C LYS A 310 -3.18 -14.80 -4.16
N ARG A 311 -1.98 -15.01 -3.61
CA ARG A 311 -1.23 -16.27 -3.79
C ARG A 311 -1.95 -17.48 -3.19
N SER A 312 -2.70 -17.27 -2.11
CA SER A 312 -3.50 -18.30 -1.44
C SER A 312 -4.91 -18.47 -2.04
N LEU A 313 -5.25 -17.80 -3.14
CA LEU A 313 -6.60 -17.82 -3.72
C LEU A 313 -7.10 -19.23 -4.08
N SER A 314 -6.24 -20.10 -4.61
CA SER A 314 -6.62 -21.49 -4.94
C SER A 314 -7.04 -22.28 -3.71
N TRP A 315 -6.32 -22.09 -2.60
CA TRP A 315 -6.63 -22.71 -1.32
C TRP A 315 -7.93 -22.14 -0.71
N LEU A 316 -8.15 -20.82 -0.79
CA LEU A 316 -9.40 -20.21 -0.34
C LEU A 316 -10.63 -20.70 -1.13
N LYS A 317 -10.47 -20.92 -2.45
CA LYS A 317 -11.50 -21.53 -3.29
C LYS A 317 -11.84 -22.95 -2.81
N GLN A 318 -10.82 -23.76 -2.52
CA GLN A 318 -11.02 -25.12 -2.00
C GLN A 318 -11.74 -25.12 -0.64
N ILE A 319 -11.41 -24.21 0.27
CA ILE A 319 -12.13 -24.08 1.55
C ILE A 319 -13.59 -23.75 1.30
N LYS A 320 -13.86 -22.81 0.39
CA LYS A 320 -15.24 -22.44 0.06
C LYS A 320 -16.02 -23.60 -0.57
N GLU A 321 -15.41 -24.36 -1.46
CA GLU A 321 -16.04 -25.52 -2.11
C GLU A 321 -16.24 -26.68 -1.13
N SER A 322 -15.28 -26.94 -0.24
CA SER A 322 -15.27 -28.10 0.67
C SER A 322 -16.09 -27.86 1.93
N HIS A 323 -16.04 -26.65 2.48
CA HIS A 323 -16.65 -26.31 3.75
C HIS A 323 -17.71 -25.20 3.63
N GLY A 324 -17.61 -24.31 2.62
CA GLY A 324 -18.49 -23.15 2.46
C GLY A 324 -19.95 -23.52 2.22
N SER A 325 -20.26 -24.39 1.24
CA SER A 325 -21.66 -24.73 0.94
C SER A 325 -22.36 -25.48 2.06
N VAL A 326 -21.69 -26.40 2.76
CA VAL A 326 -22.32 -27.17 3.86
C VAL A 326 -22.44 -26.31 5.12
N ALA A 327 -21.42 -25.55 5.47
CA ALA A 327 -21.45 -24.75 6.70
C ALA A 327 -22.37 -23.53 6.62
N LEU A 328 -22.36 -22.79 5.49
CA LEU A 328 -23.31 -21.69 5.28
C LEU A 328 -24.75 -22.20 5.26
N THR A 329 -25.03 -23.29 4.54
CA THR A 329 -26.38 -23.87 4.49
C THR A 329 -26.83 -24.32 5.88
N THR A 330 -25.96 -24.99 6.65
CA THR A 330 -26.28 -25.44 8.02
C THR A 330 -26.52 -24.25 8.96
N MET A 331 -25.71 -23.19 8.89
CA MET A 331 -25.87 -22.01 9.74
C MET A 331 -27.15 -21.23 9.40
N PHE A 332 -27.47 -21.06 8.11
CA PHE A 332 -28.73 -20.44 7.69
C PHE A 332 -29.95 -21.29 8.08
N GLN A 333 -29.85 -22.63 8.01
CA GLN A 333 -30.88 -23.55 8.48
C GLN A 333 -31.12 -23.40 9.99
N VAL A 334 -30.05 -23.38 10.79
CA VAL A 334 -30.15 -23.23 12.26
C VAL A 334 -30.75 -21.88 12.64
N LYS A 335 -30.31 -20.78 12.01
CA LYS A 335 -30.94 -19.46 12.18
C LYS A 335 -32.44 -19.48 11.86
N ALA A 336 -32.80 -20.13 10.76
CA ALA A 336 -34.19 -20.23 10.33
C ALA A 336 -35.06 -21.04 11.30
N ILE A 337 -34.50 -22.12 11.85
CA ILE A 337 -35.14 -22.96 12.85
C ILE A 337 -35.32 -22.19 14.16
N ASN A 338 -34.27 -21.53 14.65
CA ASN A 338 -34.36 -20.76 15.90
C ASN A 338 -35.32 -19.57 15.79
N SER A 339 -35.41 -18.94 14.62
CA SER A 339 -36.29 -17.77 14.43
C SER A 339 -37.77 -18.12 14.28
N SER A 340 -38.09 -19.31 13.76
CA SER A 340 -39.44 -19.60 13.26
C SER A 340 -39.83 -21.08 13.21
N GLY A 341 -38.96 -21.99 13.64
CA GLY A 341 -39.20 -23.42 13.61
C GLY A 341 -40.22 -23.88 14.64
N ILE A 342 -41.17 -24.71 14.21
CA ILE A 342 -42.22 -25.29 15.06
C ILE A 342 -42.04 -26.80 15.10
N TYR A 343 -41.81 -27.34 16.31
CA TYR A 343 -41.73 -28.77 16.55
C TYR A 343 -43.12 -29.36 16.74
N TYR A 344 -43.46 -30.39 15.98
CA TYR A 344 -44.69 -31.16 16.12
C TYR A 344 -44.38 -32.52 16.71
N ILE A 345 -45.12 -32.90 17.75
CA ILE A 345 -45.00 -34.19 18.43
C ILE A 345 -46.32 -34.93 18.32
N ALA A 346 -46.29 -36.17 17.79
CA ALA A 346 -47.45 -37.03 17.61
C ALA A 346 -48.58 -36.48 16.71
N ASP A 347 -48.24 -35.57 15.78
CA ASP A 347 -49.16 -35.10 14.74
C ASP A 347 -49.04 -35.99 13.48
N SER A 348 -49.99 -36.90 13.30
CA SER A 348 -49.91 -37.94 12.27
C SER A 348 -50.06 -37.41 10.84
N GLU A 349 -50.59 -36.21 10.61
CA GLU A 349 -50.76 -35.69 9.25
C GLU A 349 -49.47 -35.01 8.76
N LYS A 350 -48.86 -34.14 9.57
CA LYS A 350 -47.60 -33.49 9.22
C LYS A 350 -46.39 -34.44 9.24
N ALA A 351 -46.42 -35.47 10.10
CA ALA A 351 -45.39 -36.51 10.10
C ALA A 351 -45.48 -37.43 8.87
N LYS A 352 -46.65 -37.55 8.23
CA LYS A 352 -46.81 -38.30 6.96
C LYS A 352 -46.21 -37.56 5.75
N GLU A 353 -46.21 -36.22 5.78
CA GLU A 353 -45.66 -35.39 4.70
C GLU A 353 -44.12 -35.43 4.61
N SER A 354 -43.43 -35.76 5.71
CA SER A 354 -41.95 -35.82 5.77
C SER A 354 -41.32 -37.11 5.18
N LYS A 355 -42.03 -37.80 4.27
CA LYS A 355 -41.53 -38.94 3.47
C LYS A 355 -41.07 -40.21 4.19
N HIS A 356 -41.74 -40.74 5.22
CA HIS A 356 -41.49 -42.13 5.67
C HIS A 356 -42.70 -42.80 6.34
N VAL A 357 -43.86 -42.81 5.70
CA VAL A 357 -45.01 -43.59 6.20
C VAL A 357 -45.47 -44.59 5.15
N ASP A 358 -44.86 -45.77 5.16
CA ASP A 358 -45.46 -46.96 4.58
C ASP A 358 -46.54 -47.48 5.55
N ASN A 359 -47.63 -48.00 4.98
CA ASN A 359 -48.96 -48.12 5.60
C ASN A 359 -49.11 -49.22 6.68
N GLY A 360 -48.22 -49.27 7.69
CA GLY A 360 -48.34 -50.28 8.75
C GLY A 360 -47.23 -50.33 9.80
N VAL A 361 -46.62 -49.20 10.18
CA VAL A 361 -45.44 -49.21 11.07
C VAL A 361 -45.77 -48.75 12.49
N LYS A 362 -45.26 -49.52 13.46
CA LYS A 362 -45.14 -49.23 14.90
C LYS A 362 -44.77 -47.77 15.15
N LEU A 363 -45.34 -47.19 16.21
CA LEU A 363 -44.96 -45.89 16.76
C LEU A 363 -43.48 -45.89 17.18
N CYS A 364 -42.59 -45.47 16.28
CA CYS A 364 -41.18 -45.20 16.57
C CYS A 364 -40.99 -43.68 16.71
N LEU A 365 -40.08 -43.27 17.60
CA LEU A 365 -39.80 -41.86 17.91
C LEU A 365 -39.48 -41.03 16.64
N GLU A 366 -38.85 -41.68 15.66
CA GLU A 366 -38.47 -41.13 14.35
C GLU A 366 -39.66 -40.62 13.53
N ASN A 367 -40.83 -41.24 13.69
CA ASN A 367 -42.06 -40.89 12.96
C ASN A 367 -43.00 -39.97 13.77
N LEU A 368 -42.61 -39.60 14.99
CA LEU A 368 -43.44 -38.83 15.91
C LEU A 368 -42.99 -37.40 16.08
N VAL A 369 -41.80 -37.04 15.60
CA VAL A 369 -41.24 -35.70 15.72
C VAL A 369 -40.88 -35.16 14.34
N CYS A 370 -41.50 -34.06 13.94
CA CYS A 370 -41.08 -33.28 12.78
C CYS A 370 -40.96 -31.80 13.14
N LEU A 371 -40.12 -31.09 12.39
CA LEU A 371 -39.89 -29.66 12.55
C LEU A 371 -40.29 -28.96 11.26
N VAL A 372 -41.20 -28.00 11.36
CA VAL A 372 -41.61 -27.20 10.20
C VAL A 372 -41.09 -25.79 10.36
N VAL A 373 -40.39 -25.31 9.33
CA VAL A 373 -40.05 -23.90 9.19
C VAL A 373 -41.05 -23.30 8.18
N PRO A 374 -41.93 -22.40 8.61
CA PRO A 374 -42.98 -21.86 7.76
C PRO A 374 -42.41 -20.98 6.65
N LYS A 375 -43.18 -20.83 5.57
CA LYS A 375 -42.87 -19.91 4.48
C LYS A 375 -42.81 -18.47 4.99
N ASP A 376 -41.80 -17.73 4.60
CA ASP A 376 -41.63 -16.29 4.89
C ASP A 376 -41.40 -15.56 3.57
N GLU A 377 -42.43 -14.85 3.09
CA GLU A 377 -42.39 -14.12 1.81
C GLU A 377 -41.49 -12.88 1.88
N ILE A 378 -41.26 -12.32 3.07
CA ILE A 378 -40.41 -11.13 3.28
C ILE A 378 -38.93 -11.52 3.23
N LYS A 379 -38.59 -12.72 3.73
CA LYS A 379 -37.22 -13.27 3.68
C LYS A 379 -36.98 -14.23 2.50
N ASN A 380 -37.92 -14.31 1.55
CA ASN A 380 -37.89 -15.22 0.40
C ASN A 380 -37.55 -16.69 0.79
N ARG A 381 -38.19 -17.19 1.85
CA ARG A 381 -37.94 -18.52 2.41
C ARG A 381 -39.14 -19.42 2.16
N GLU A 382 -38.92 -20.54 1.48
CA GLU A 382 -39.94 -21.58 1.29
C GLU A 382 -40.19 -22.40 2.56
N GLU A 383 -41.38 -22.99 2.67
CA GLU A 383 -41.70 -23.92 3.75
C GLU A 383 -40.80 -25.16 3.66
N LYS A 384 -40.20 -25.55 4.79
CA LYS A 384 -39.39 -26.76 4.89
C LYS A 384 -39.81 -27.60 6.07
N ILE A 385 -39.97 -28.89 5.83
CA ILE A 385 -40.26 -29.90 6.84
C ILE A 385 -39.00 -30.74 7.04
N TYR A 386 -38.55 -30.88 8.28
CA TYR A 386 -37.41 -31.71 8.67
C TYR A 386 -37.89 -32.89 9.52
N SER A 387 -37.44 -34.08 9.16
CA SER A 387 -37.58 -35.30 9.95
C SER A 387 -36.60 -35.33 11.15
N LEU A 388 -36.80 -36.26 12.09
CA LEU A 388 -35.89 -36.40 13.23
C LEU A 388 -34.45 -36.74 12.82
N GLU A 389 -34.25 -37.52 11.76
CA GLU A 389 -32.92 -37.83 11.22
C GLU A 389 -32.25 -36.59 10.62
N GLU A 390 -33.00 -35.79 9.87
CA GLU A 390 -32.49 -34.54 9.30
C GLU A 390 -32.17 -33.50 10.39
N ILE A 391 -32.95 -33.45 11.47
CA ILE A 391 -32.64 -32.61 12.64
C ILE A 391 -31.33 -33.06 13.29
N LYS A 392 -31.10 -34.38 13.46
CA LYS A 392 -29.84 -34.94 13.99
C LYS A 392 -28.65 -34.72 13.07
N ASP A 393 -28.85 -34.79 11.75
CA ASP A 393 -27.84 -34.50 10.75
C ASP A 393 -27.45 -33.01 10.77
N VAL A 394 -28.44 -32.11 10.83
CA VAL A 394 -28.20 -30.67 11.03
C VAL A 394 -27.46 -30.43 12.34
N GLN A 395 -27.84 -31.10 13.42
CA GLN A 395 -27.13 -31.00 14.70
C GLN A 395 -25.67 -31.49 14.60
N SER A 396 -25.43 -32.62 13.94
CA SER A 396 -24.08 -33.18 13.78
C SER A 396 -23.18 -32.27 12.94
N LYS A 397 -23.73 -31.74 11.84
CA LYS A 397 -23.06 -30.72 11.01
C LYS A 397 -22.78 -29.45 11.80
N LEU A 398 -23.74 -29.01 12.61
CA LEU A 398 -23.59 -27.82 13.46
C LEU A 398 -22.52 -28.00 14.53
N MET A 399 -22.44 -29.17 15.18
CA MET A 399 -21.42 -29.45 16.20
C MET A 399 -19.99 -29.44 15.62
N LEU A 400 -19.82 -29.84 14.36
CA LEU A 400 -18.54 -29.74 13.64
C LEU A 400 -18.16 -28.28 13.34
N ILE A 401 -19.15 -27.42 13.09
CA ILE A 401 -18.93 -25.99 12.78
C ILE A 401 -18.73 -25.18 14.07
N ALA A 402 -19.51 -25.47 15.11
CA ALA A 402 -19.60 -24.65 16.31
C ALA A 402 -18.50 -24.92 17.34
N GLY A 403 -17.81 -26.06 17.25
CA GLY A 403 -16.73 -26.40 18.18
C GLY A 403 -15.55 -25.41 18.17
N LYS A 404 -15.45 -24.49 17.19
CA LYS A 404 -14.30 -23.60 16.99
C LYS A 404 -14.62 -22.16 16.54
N ALA A 405 -15.89 -21.72 16.48
CA ALA A 405 -16.27 -20.35 16.11
C ALA A 405 -16.82 -19.54 17.30
N GLU A 406 -16.43 -18.26 17.43
CA GLU A 406 -16.96 -17.36 18.47
C GLU A 406 -18.33 -16.77 18.11
N ASN A 407 -18.60 -16.48 16.83
CA ASN A 407 -19.88 -15.96 16.36
C ASN A 407 -20.86 -17.09 15.99
N GLY A 408 -22.10 -17.01 16.50
CA GLY A 408 -23.14 -18.03 16.29
C GLY A 408 -23.24 -19.05 17.43
N LYS A 409 -22.37 -18.97 18.45
CA LYS A 409 -22.42 -19.83 19.63
C LYS A 409 -23.77 -19.75 20.35
N GLU A 410 -24.37 -18.56 20.43
CA GLU A 410 -25.71 -18.37 21.02
C GLU A 410 -26.80 -19.09 20.21
N GLU A 411 -26.73 -19.06 18.88
CA GLU A 411 -27.68 -19.76 18.00
C GLU A 411 -27.47 -21.28 18.05
N VAL A 412 -26.22 -21.72 18.18
CA VAL A 412 -25.87 -23.14 18.38
C VAL A 412 -26.37 -23.63 19.73
N ASP A 413 -26.13 -22.87 20.79
CA ASP A 413 -26.54 -23.20 22.15
C ASP A 413 -28.07 -23.19 22.25
N GLN A 414 -28.75 -22.23 21.63
CA GLN A 414 -30.21 -22.19 21.55
C GLN A 414 -30.77 -23.40 20.79
N PHE A 415 -30.21 -23.73 19.63
CA PHE A 415 -30.64 -24.90 18.85
C PHE A 415 -30.42 -26.20 19.63
N ASN A 416 -29.24 -26.37 20.24
CA ASN A 416 -28.92 -27.54 21.06
C ASN A 416 -29.81 -27.62 22.31
N GLN A 417 -30.07 -26.51 23.00
CA GLN A 417 -30.97 -26.51 24.16
C GLN A 417 -32.38 -26.95 23.76
N VAL A 418 -32.93 -26.43 22.66
CA VAL A 418 -34.29 -26.77 22.21
C VAL A 418 -34.38 -28.23 21.71
N CYS A 419 -33.40 -28.69 20.92
CA CYS A 419 -33.36 -30.08 20.45
C CYS A 419 -33.13 -31.09 21.58
N ILE A 420 -32.19 -30.82 22.50
CA ILE A 420 -31.85 -31.73 23.60
C ILE A 420 -32.95 -31.74 24.66
N ALA A 421 -33.54 -30.58 25.01
CA ALA A 421 -34.64 -30.51 25.98
C ALA A 421 -35.95 -31.12 25.45
N GLY A 422 -36.23 -30.96 24.15
CA GLY A 422 -37.41 -31.56 23.50
C GLY A 422 -37.36 -33.09 23.42
N VAL A 423 -36.16 -33.68 23.29
CA VAL A 423 -35.97 -35.14 23.18
C VAL A 423 -35.72 -35.81 24.55
N SER A 424 -35.10 -35.11 25.50
CA SER A 424 -34.72 -35.70 26.81
C SER A 424 -35.85 -35.70 27.86
N THR A 425 -36.91 -34.92 27.69
CA THR A 425 -37.96 -34.75 28.74
C THR A 425 -38.96 -35.92 28.86
N ARG A 426 -38.77 -37.04 28.17
CA ARG A 426 -39.60 -38.25 28.36
C ARG A 426 -38.87 -39.56 28.65
N TYR A 427 -37.59 -39.52 29.02
CA TYR A 427 -36.86 -40.72 29.47
C TYR A 427 -36.78 -40.88 31.00
N ASN A 428 -37.63 -40.19 31.77
CA ASN A 428 -37.85 -40.44 33.19
C ASN A 428 -39.35 -40.53 33.48
N GLY A 429 -39.90 -41.74 33.36
CA GLY A 429 -41.29 -42.04 33.68
C GLY A 429 -41.63 -43.49 33.37
N ASN A 430 -41.13 -44.41 34.20
CA ASN A 430 -41.81 -45.66 34.50
C ASN A 430 -42.82 -45.40 35.62
#